data_AF-A0A379B6R5-F1
#
_entry.id   AF-A0A379B6R5-F1
#
_cell.length_a   1.000
_cell.length_b   1.000
_cell.length_c   1.000
_cell.angle_alpha   90.00
_cell.angle_beta   90.00
_cell.angle_gamma   90.00
#
_symmetry.space_group_name_H-M   'P 1'
#
loop_
_entity.id
_entity.type
_entity.pdbx_description
1 polymer ?
#
loop_
_entity_poly.entity_id
_entity_poly.type
_entity_poly.pdbx_seq_one_letter_code
_entity_poly.pdbx_strand_id
1 'polypeptide(L)'
;MILNRCNTMGYHLHHPNAISYRGMNFTSLLVTLTLFSGIFLTINQWTSHQRQSAVQIYQVSQAIQISENQQQRRLAKLPCQPQVQQNGLIFKVKCEASAVRVSYAGGEIKLTID
;
A
#
# COMPACT_ATOMS: atom_id res chain seq x y z
N MET A 1 21.59 -78.46 35.92
CA MET A 1 20.20 -77.94 36.00
C MET A 1 20.26 -76.60 36.71
N ILE A 2 19.70 -75.56 36.06
CA ILE A 2 19.35 -74.22 36.57
C ILE A 2 20.48 -73.17 36.69
N LEU A 3 20.59 -72.39 35.60
CA LEU A 3 20.61 -70.91 35.49
C LEU A 3 21.00 -70.05 36.71
N ASN A 4 21.94 -69.11 36.52
CA ASN A 4 21.60 -67.69 36.68
C ASN A 4 22.60 -66.67 36.07
N ARG A 5 22.01 -65.77 35.26
CA ARG A 5 22.29 -64.34 35.03
C ARG A 5 23.72 -63.88 34.71
N CYS A 6 23.96 -63.64 33.42
CA CYS A 6 24.66 -62.44 32.97
C CYS A 6 23.63 -61.47 32.38
N ASN A 7 23.59 -60.27 32.95
CA ASN A 7 22.69 -59.17 32.62
C ASN A 7 23.18 -58.47 31.35
N THR A 8 22.58 -58.74 30.19
CA THR A 8 22.75 -57.89 29.01
C THR A 8 21.67 -56.82 29.03
N MET A 9 22.00 -55.64 29.56
CA MET A 9 21.22 -54.43 29.32
C MET A 9 21.24 -54.15 27.81
N GLY A 10 20.18 -54.56 27.12
CA GLY A 10 19.92 -54.15 25.75
C GLY A 10 19.51 -52.69 25.75
N TYR A 11 20.38 -51.82 25.25
CA TYR A 11 20.02 -50.46 24.91
C TYR A 11 19.03 -50.54 23.74
N HIS A 12 17.74 -50.31 24.01
CA HIS A 12 16.76 -50.04 22.96
C HIS A 12 17.13 -48.71 22.32
N LEU A 13 17.90 -48.76 21.22
CA LEU A 13 18.01 -47.62 20.31
C LEU A 13 16.64 -47.37 19.72
N HIS A 14 15.96 -46.35 20.26
CA HIS A 14 14.76 -45.79 19.69
C HIS A 14 15.11 -45.26 18.30
N HIS A 15 14.72 -45.97 17.25
CA HIS A 15 14.85 -45.44 15.90
C HIS A 15 14.08 -44.12 15.84
N PRO A 16 14.72 -42.99 15.49
CA PRO A 16 14.00 -41.74 15.28
C PRO A 16 13.06 -41.97 14.10
N ASN A 17 11.79 -41.57 14.28
CA ASN A 17 10.78 -41.58 13.25
C ASN A 17 11.35 -40.99 11.96
N ALA A 18 11.58 -41.83 10.96
CA ALA A 18 11.93 -41.36 9.63
C ALA A 18 10.74 -40.57 9.11
N ILE A 19 10.85 -39.24 9.09
CA ILE A 19 9.88 -38.38 8.41
C ILE A 19 10.04 -38.69 6.92
N SER A 20 9.18 -39.56 6.41
CA SER A 20 9.07 -39.84 4.99
C SER A 20 8.49 -38.59 4.32
N TYR A 21 9.36 -37.77 3.74
CA TYR A 21 8.95 -36.67 2.86
C TYR A 21 8.41 -37.29 1.57
N ARG A 22 7.12 -37.66 1.59
CA ARG A 22 6.42 -38.06 0.38
C ARG A 22 6.39 -36.84 -0.53
N GLY A 23 7.08 -36.92 -1.67
CA GLY A 23 7.18 -35.83 -2.64
C GLY A 23 5.81 -35.26 -2.98
N MET A 24 5.73 -33.94 -3.11
CA MET A 24 4.49 -33.23 -3.40
C MET A 24 3.91 -33.75 -4.72
N ASN A 25 2.64 -34.15 -4.72
CA ASN A 25 1.98 -34.61 -5.94
C ASN A 25 1.89 -33.44 -6.94
N PHE A 26 2.12 -33.70 -8.23
CA PHE A 26 2.09 -32.68 -9.29
C PHE A 26 0.75 -31.91 -9.31
N THR A 27 -0.35 -32.60 -9.05
CA THR A 27 -1.68 -31.98 -8.93
C THR A 27 -1.75 -30.98 -7.77
N SER A 28 -1.14 -31.29 -6.63
CA SER A 28 -1.06 -30.37 -5.49
C SER A 28 -0.29 -29.10 -5.88
N LEU A 29 0.82 -29.24 -6.60
CA LEU A 29 1.62 -28.10 -7.05
C LEU A 29 0.83 -27.22 -8.02
N LEU A 30 0.14 -27.81 -8.99
CA LEU A 30 -0.68 -27.06 -9.96
C LEU A 30 -1.86 -26.33 -9.30
N VAL A 31 -2.54 -26.98 -8.35
CA VAL A 31 -3.63 -26.36 -7.58
C VAL A 31 -3.10 -25.16 -6.81
N THR A 32 -1.99 -25.33 -6.09
CA THR A 32 -1.35 -24.24 -5.35
C THR A 32 -0.94 -23.09 -6.26
N LEU A 33 -0.27 -23.39 -7.39
CA LEU A 33 0.17 -22.37 -8.34
C LEU A 33 -1.00 -21.59 -8.95
N THR A 34 -2.09 -22.29 -9.28
CA THR A 34 -3.30 -21.67 -9.84
C THR A 34 -3.97 -20.77 -8.82
N LEU A 35 -4.10 -21.23 -7.57
CA LEU A 35 -4.68 -20.43 -6.48
C LEU A 35 -3.85 -19.17 -6.21
N PHE A 36 -2.53 -19.29 -6.05
CA PHE A 36 -1.66 -18.14 -5.82
C PHE A 36 -1.65 -17.17 -6.99
N SER A 37 -1.65 -17.67 -8.23
CA SER A 37 -1.69 -16.83 -9.42
C SER A 37 -3.01 -16.06 -9.51
N GLY A 38 -4.14 -16.72 -9.25
CA GLY A 38 -5.45 -16.07 -9.24
C GLY A 38 -5.53 -14.94 -8.21
N ILE A 39 -5.15 -15.22 -6.96
CA ILE A 39 -5.13 -14.23 -5.88
C ILE A 39 -4.20 -13.06 -6.23
N PHE A 40 -3.00 -13.37 -6.70
CA PHE A 40 -2.02 -12.35 -7.08
C PHE A 40 -2.57 -11.41 -8.15
N LEU A 41 -3.17 -11.95 -9.22
CA LEU A 41 -3.73 -11.15 -10.30
C LEU A 41 -4.88 -10.25 -9.82
N THR A 42 -5.79 -10.79 -9.01
CA THR A 42 -6.91 -10.01 -8.46
C THR A 42 -6.43 -8.86 -7.58
N ILE A 43 -5.46 -9.10 -6.69
CA ILE A 43 -4.89 -8.07 -5.84
C ILE A 43 -4.22 -6.99 -6.69
N ASN A 44 -3.39 -7.38 -7.68
CA ASN A 44 -2.72 -6.40 -8.54
C ASN A 44 -3.70 -5.52 -9.31
N GLN A 45 -4.79 -6.10 -9.82
CA GLN A 45 -5.82 -5.34 -10.52
C GLN A 45 -6.54 -4.36 -9.58
N TRP A 46 -6.88 -4.79 -8.36
CA TRP A 46 -7.49 -3.94 -7.35
C TRP A 46 -6.56 -2.80 -6.91
N THR A 47 -5.28 -3.10 -6.64
CA THR A 47 -4.28 -2.08 -6.27
C THR A 47 -4.07 -1.06 -7.39
N SER A 48 -4.09 -1.48 -8.65
CA SER A 48 -4.03 -0.56 -9.79
C SER A 48 -5.22 0.41 -9.80
N HIS A 49 -6.43 -0.08 -9.59
CA HIS A 49 -7.61 0.79 -9.46
C HIS A 49 -7.53 1.71 -8.23
N GLN A 50 -7.08 1.19 -7.09
CA GLN A 50 -6.95 1.98 -5.87
C GLN A 50 -5.90 3.09 -6.00
N ARG A 51 -4.81 2.85 -6.76
CA ARG A 51 -3.78 3.87 -7.04
C ARG A 51 -4.36 5.09 -7.76
N GLN A 52 -5.27 4.89 -8.70
CA GLN A 52 -5.92 6.00 -9.41
C GLN A 52 -6.76 6.87 -8.45
N SER A 53 -7.53 6.24 -7.55
CA SER A 53 -8.30 6.95 -6.53
C SER A 53 -7.41 7.70 -5.54
N ALA A 54 -6.30 7.09 -5.12
CA ALA A 54 -5.35 7.72 -4.19
C ALA A 54 -4.70 8.98 -4.77
N VAL A 55 -4.33 8.96 -6.07
CA VAL A 55 -3.78 10.15 -6.75
C VAL A 55 -4.78 11.29 -6.77
N GLN A 56 -6.06 11.02 -7.04
CA GLN A 56 -7.10 12.05 -7.04
C GLN A 56 -7.27 12.68 -5.66
N ILE A 57 -7.39 11.87 -4.61
CA ILE A 57 -7.50 12.35 -3.23
C ILE A 57 -6.27 13.21 -2.88
N TYR A 58 -5.08 12.76 -3.25
CA TYR A 58 -3.85 13.49 -2.98
C TYR A 58 -3.76 14.84 -3.71
N GLN A 59 -4.27 14.92 -4.94
CA GLN A 59 -4.35 16.18 -5.68
C GLN A 59 -5.35 17.15 -5.05
N VAL A 60 -6.50 16.66 -4.57
CA VAL A 60 -7.49 17.46 -3.83
C VAL A 60 -6.86 18.03 -2.56
N SER A 61 -6.22 17.19 -1.74
CA SER A 61 -5.58 17.64 -0.50
C SER A 61 -4.49 18.68 -0.74
N GLN A 62 -3.67 18.52 -1.79
CA GLN A 62 -2.67 19.53 -2.17
C GLN A 62 -3.32 20.84 -2.61
N ALA A 63 -4.38 20.79 -3.42
CA ALA A 63 -5.08 21.99 -3.85
C ALA A 63 -5.68 22.77 -2.65
N ILE A 64 -6.20 22.06 -1.63
CA ILE A 64 -6.65 22.67 -0.37
C ILE A 64 -5.48 23.36 0.35
N GLN A 65 -4.38 22.66 0.59
CA GLN A 65 -3.21 23.23 1.28
C GLN A 65 -2.64 24.44 0.52
N ILE A 66 -2.61 24.40 -0.81
CA ILE A 66 -2.20 25.55 -1.63
C ILE A 66 -3.18 26.71 -1.40
N SER A 67 -4.49 26.46 -1.41
CA SER A 67 -5.49 27.51 -1.20
C SER A 67 -5.35 28.20 0.17
N GLU A 68 -5.13 27.43 1.24
CA GLU A 68 -4.90 27.91 2.59
C GLU A 68 -3.61 28.74 2.68
N ASN A 69 -2.52 28.26 2.07
CA ASN A 69 -1.26 29.00 2.00
C ASN A 69 -1.44 30.34 1.28
N GLN A 70 -2.19 30.40 0.17
CA GLN A 70 -2.42 31.66 -0.53
C GLN A 70 -3.29 32.62 0.29
N GLN A 71 -4.26 32.10 1.04
CA GLN A 71 -5.03 32.92 2.00
C GLN A 71 -4.11 33.51 3.07
N GLN A 72 -3.24 32.70 3.68
CA GLN A 72 -2.26 33.17 4.66
C GLN A 72 -1.32 34.24 4.09
N ARG A 73 -0.86 34.06 2.83
CA ARG A 73 -0.04 35.07 2.14
C ARG A 73 -0.79 36.40 2.00
N ARG A 74 -2.09 36.37 1.66
CA ARG A 74 -2.91 37.58 1.59
C ARG A 74 -3.09 38.25 2.94
N LEU A 75 -3.29 37.47 4.01
CA LEU A 75 -3.34 37.99 5.39
C LEU A 75 -2.00 38.66 5.77
N ALA A 76 -0.88 38.10 5.32
CA ALA A 76 0.45 38.69 5.47
C ALA A 76 0.75 39.83 4.47
N LYS A 77 -0.24 40.29 3.69
CA LYS A 77 -0.10 41.33 2.64
C LYS A 77 0.94 40.99 1.56
N LEU A 78 1.18 39.71 1.32
CA LEU A 78 2.05 39.21 0.25
C LEU A 78 1.25 39.01 -1.05
N PRO A 79 1.88 39.16 -2.23
CA PRO A 79 1.22 38.98 -3.51
C PRO A 79 0.82 37.52 -3.73
N CYS A 80 -0.40 37.28 -4.21
CA CYS A 80 -0.86 35.95 -4.59
C CYS A 80 0.04 35.35 -5.68
N GLN A 81 0.43 34.09 -5.52
CA GLN A 81 1.13 33.37 -6.59
C GLN A 81 0.10 32.94 -7.63
N PRO A 82 0.32 33.19 -8.93
CA PRO A 82 -0.60 32.75 -9.98
C PRO A 82 -0.47 31.24 -10.29
N GLN A 83 0.65 30.63 -9.89
CA GLN A 83 0.96 29.24 -10.14
C GLN A 83 1.84 28.67 -9.03
N VAL A 84 1.58 27.43 -8.63
CA VAL A 84 2.38 26.68 -7.66
C VAL A 84 2.70 25.31 -8.26
N GLN A 85 3.95 24.88 -8.17
CA GLN A 85 4.37 23.54 -8.58
C GLN A 85 4.65 22.69 -7.34
N GLN A 86 3.99 21.55 -7.20
CA GLN A 86 4.24 20.58 -6.13
C GLN A 86 4.18 19.15 -6.69
N ASN A 87 5.14 18.31 -6.28
CA ASN A 87 5.22 16.90 -6.69
C ASN A 87 5.17 16.71 -8.22
N GLY A 88 5.81 17.62 -8.97
CA GLY A 88 5.81 17.61 -10.44
C GLY A 88 4.49 18.04 -11.10
N LEU A 89 3.47 18.39 -10.31
CA LEU A 89 2.18 18.87 -10.79
C LEU A 89 2.09 20.39 -10.70
N ILE A 90 1.37 20.97 -11.64
CA ILE A 90 1.17 22.41 -11.75
C ILE A 90 -0.25 22.75 -11.31
N PHE A 91 -0.34 23.67 -10.35
CA PHE A 91 -1.60 24.21 -9.83
C PHE A 91 -1.72 25.66 -10.26
N LYS A 92 -2.82 26.01 -10.93
CA LYS A 92 -3.14 27.39 -11.32
C LYS A 92 -3.97 28.03 -10.20
N VAL A 93 -3.55 29.19 -9.76
CA VAL A 93 -4.15 29.87 -8.61
C VAL A 93 -4.73 31.20 -9.05
N LYS A 94 -5.96 31.48 -8.63
CA LYS A 94 -6.61 32.79 -8.78
C LYS A 94 -7.08 33.26 -7.42
N CYS A 95 -6.48 34.33 -6.93
CA CYS A 95 -6.98 35.02 -5.74
C CYS A 95 -7.99 36.10 -6.16
N GLU A 96 -9.26 35.88 -5.86
CA GLU A 96 -10.35 36.84 -6.01
C GLU A 96 -10.55 37.63 -4.71
N ALA A 97 -11.37 38.68 -4.69
CA ALA A 97 -11.54 39.52 -3.50
C ALA A 97 -11.87 38.70 -2.22
N SER A 98 -12.84 37.79 -2.29
CA SER A 98 -13.33 36.97 -1.18
C SER A 98 -13.05 35.47 -1.31
N ALA A 99 -12.25 35.04 -2.28
CA ALA A 99 -11.99 33.62 -2.48
C ALA A 99 -10.62 33.33 -3.09
N VAL A 100 -10.11 32.13 -2.85
CA VAL A 100 -8.95 31.57 -3.54
C VAL A 100 -9.40 30.35 -4.34
N ARG A 101 -9.18 30.38 -5.66
CA ARG A 101 -9.43 29.25 -6.55
C ARG A 101 -8.13 28.59 -6.96
N VAL A 102 -8.09 27.27 -6.87
CA VAL A 102 -6.94 26.44 -7.24
C VAL A 102 -7.40 25.37 -8.24
N SER A 103 -6.97 25.49 -9.48
CA SER A 103 -7.27 24.56 -10.57
C SER A 103 -6.08 23.63 -10.82
N TYR A 104 -6.36 22.34 -11.03
CA TYR A 104 -5.38 21.28 -11.31
C TYR A 104 -5.95 20.29 -12.35
N ALA A 105 -5.15 19.32 -12.79
CA ALA A 105 -5.54 18.40 -13.87
C ALA A 105 -6.83 17.59 -13.58
N GLY A 106 -7.14 17.36 -12.31
CA GLY A 106 -8.32 16.60 -11.86
C GLY A 106 -9.53 17.46 -11.47
N GLY A 107 -9.45 18.80 -11.52
CA GLY A 107 -10.57 19.66 -11.14
C GLY A 107 -10.16 21.02 -10.59
N GLU A 108 -11.06 21.66 -9.84
CA GLU A 108 -10.84 22.96 -9.21
C GLU A 108 -11.44 22.97 -7.80
N ILE A 109 -10.76 23.66 -6.87
CA ILE A 109 -11.26 23.92 -5.51
C ILE A 109 -11.36 25.42 -5.32
N LYS A 110 -12.45 25.87 -4.69
CA LYS A 110 -12.67 27.25 -4.28
C LYS A 110 -12.78 27.31 -2.77
N LEU A 111 -11.87 28.05 -2.14
CA LEU A 111 -11.91 28.37 -0.72
C LEU A 111 -12.45 29.80 -0.57
N THR A 112 -13.56 29.98 0.12
CA THR A 112 -14.11 31.31 0.44
C THR A 112 -13.45 31.82 1.72
N ILE A 113 -13.16 33.12 1.76
CA ILE A 113 -12.62 33.81 2.92
C ILE A 113 -13.83 34.34 3.69
N ASP A 114 -14.19 33.65 4.78
CA ASP A 114 -15.16 34.14 5.78
C ASP A 114 -14.49 35.14 6.74
#